data_AF-A0A6V8D4F6-F1
#
_entry.id   AF-A0A6V8D4F6-F1
#
_cell.length_a   1.000
_cell.length_b   1.000
_cell.length_c   1.000
_cell.angle_alpha   90.00
_cell.angle_beta   90.00
_cell.angle_gamma   90.00
#
_symmetry.space_group_name_H-M   'P 1'
#
loop_
_entity.id
_entity.type
_entity.pdbx_description
1 polymer ?
#
loop_
_entity_poly.entity_id
_entity_poly.type
_entity_poly.pdbx_seq_one_letter_code
_entity_poly.pdbx_strand_id
1 'polypeptide(L)'
;MEEENMTETNPNWLDNHIAEWADDGWETAEISQYLEANDSAATEALMRVEYLIQATKSLIERMGHDWLERLDISGGLFSEWIDALNNPMDFPDINERYEQWAKINRRWELVLENNRRDWESVMMGEERMLVLARCDALDESSKLQLNLIIPLMNDPHLFSDIDAQLSEIEQNEARQKRTIYSAAQALQEAGHNMDNIAEMNLVDALQEIAQRQRLHNFHEMIRLQIIDEIAEFDDQLADKYEAERKLLLGSGSEADLTELSKQISSMGSDLKSRLYHLNLEIANWIDAGIKFSTPSIVARDLFEWEINLPELTKEIDEHLA
;
A
#
# COMPACT_ATOMS: atom_id res chain seq x y z
N MET A 1 69.56 -52.03 2.90
CA MET A 1 68.17 -51.90 3.35
C MET A 1 67.88 -50.43 3.26
N GLU A 2 67.29 -50.04 2.13
CA GLU A 2 66.75 -48.71 1.88
C GLU A 2 65.46 -48.59 2.69
N GLU A 3 65.42 -47.63 3.61
CA GLU A 3 64.17 -47.01 4.02
C GLU A 3 63.97 -45.83 3.06
N GLU A 4 63.19 -46.06 2.02
CA GLU A 4 62.75 -45.02 1.10
C GLU A 4 61.79 -44.08 1.84
N ASN A 5 62.15 -42.81 1.82
CA ASN A 5 61.30 -41.65 2.09
C ASN A 5 59.95 -41.78 1.37
N MET A 6 58.87 -41.83 2.13
CA MET A 6 57.54 -41.44 1.66
C MET A 6 57.01 -40.40 2.63
N THR A 7 57.20 -39.12 2.32
CA THR A 7 56.43 -37.95 2.81
C THR A 7 57.03 -36.67 2.20
N GLU A 8 56.91 -36.51 0.89
CA GLU A 8 56.90 -35.18 0.29
C GLU A 8 55.52 -34.98 -0.33
N THR A 9 54.59 -34.51 0.50
CA THR A 9 53.31 -33.96 0.07
C THR A 9 53.64 -32.72 -0.76
N ASN A 10 53.42 -32.80 -2.07
CA ASN A 10 53.86 -31.81 -3.06
C ASN A 10 53.22 -30.43 -2.76
N PRO A 11 53.95 -29.38 -2.34
CA PRO A 11 53.33 -28.09 -1.93
C PRO A 11 52.57 -27.36 -3.04
N ASN A 12 52.74 -27.78 -4.30
CA ASN A 12 52.21 -27.14 -5.50
C ASN A 12 50.70 -27.39 -5.74
N TRP A 13 50.08 -28.39 -5.10
CA TRP A 13 48.67 -28.70 -5.39
C TRP A 13 47.68 -27.75 -4.68
N LEU A 14 48.02 -27.26 -3.49
CA LEU A 14 47.19 -26.30 -2.73
C LEU A 14 47.16 -24.93 -3.42
N ASP A 15 48.33 -24.47 -3.86
CA ASP A 15 48.49 -23.22 -4.59
C ASP A 15 47.71 -23.22 -5.91
N ASN A 16 47.61 -24.38 -6.59
CA ASN A 16 46.82 -24.52 -7.81
C ASN A 16 45.31 -24.34 -7.54
N HIS A 17 44.76 -24.93 -6.48
CA HIS A 17 43.33 -24.77 -6.16
C HIS A 17 42.99 -23.35 -5.71
N ILE A 18 43.88 -22.71 -4.94
CA ILE A 18 43.71 -21.31 -4.55
C ILE A 18 43.75 -20.40 -5.78
N ALA A 19 44.65 -20.66 -6.74
CA ALA A 19 44.70 -19.93 -8.00
C ALA A 19 43.43 -20.13 -8.84
N GLU A 20 42.92 -21.37 -8.94
CA GLU A 20 41.65 -21.68 -9.62
C GLU A 20 40.48 -20.90 -9.02
N TRP A 21 40.37 -20.82 -7.69
CA TRP A 21 39.31 -20.06 -7.03
C TRP A 21 39.47 -18.54 -7.19
N ALA A 22 40.70 -18.04 -7.19
CA ALA A 22 40.96 -16.63 -7.47
C ALA A 22 40.59 -16.27 -8.93
N ASP A 23 40.89 -17.16 -9.89
CA ASP A 23 40.50 -16.99 -11.30
C ASP A 23 38.97 -17.03 -11.48
N ASP A 24 38.27 -17.83 -10.68
CA ASP A 24 36.79 -17.84 -10.59
C ASP A 24 36.21 -16.56 -9.94
N GLY A 25 37.06 -15.68 -9.39
CA GLY A 25 36.67 -14.39 -8.81
C GLY A 25 36.47 -14.36 -7.30
N TRP A 26 36.80 -15.44 -6.58
CA TRP A 26 36.63 -15.52 -5.12
C TRP A 26 37.75 -14.82 -4.35
N GLU A 27 37.42 -14.27 -3.18
CA GLU A 27 38.43 -13.83 -2.22
C GLU A 27 39.08 -15.02 -1.52
N THR A 28 40.40 -15.18 -1.72
CA THR A 28 41.13 -16.39 -1.27
C THR A 28 42.04 -16.16 -0.07
N ALA A 29 42.10 -14.94 0.47
CA ALA A 29 42.99 -14.60 1.58
C ALA A 29 42.68 -15.41 2.85
N GLU A 30 41.41 -15.45 3.26
CA GLU A 30 40.98 -16.23 4.43
C GLU A 30 40.96 -17.74 4.17
N ILE A 31 40.66 -18.15 2.94
CA ILE A 31 40.79 -19.54 2.49
C ILE A 31 42.22 -20.05 2.69
N SER A 32 43.20 -19.27 2.26
CA SER A 32 44.62 -19.61 2.39
C SER A 32 45.01 -19.76 3.87
N GLN A 33 44.63 -18.79 4.70
CA GLN A 33 44.89 -18.83 6.16
C GLN A 33 44.25 -20.04 6.84
N TYR A 34 43.01 -20.38 6.46
CA TYR A 34 42.30 -21.53 7.00
C TYR A 34 42.97 -22.86 6.61
N LEU A 35 43.41 -23.00 5.36
CA LEU A 35 44.07 -24.21 4.86
C LEU A 35 45.45 -24.40 5.53
N GLU A 36 46.23 -23.33 5.66
CA GLU A 36 47.52 -23.36 6.37
C GLU A 36 47.36 -23.74 7.85
N ALA A 37 46.33 -23.19 8.52
CA ALA A 37 46.06 -23.50 9.92
C ALA A 37 45.61 -24.96 10.16
N ASN A 38 45.10 -25.64 9.12
CA ASN A 38 44.57 -27.00 9.18
C ASN A 38 45.38 -28.01 8.35
N ASP A 39 46.67 -27.75 8.10
CA ASP A 39 47.55 -28.58 7.27
C ASP A 39 47.58 -30.07 7.70
N SER A 40 47.47 -30.36 9.00
CA SER A 40 47.40 -31.73 9.52
C SER A 40 46.15 -32.52 9.08
N ALA A 41 45.12 -31.83 8.59
CA ALA A 41 43.86 -32.39 8.08
C ALA A 41 43.51 -31.78 6.70
N ALA A 42 44.52 -31.57 5.85
CA ALA A 42 44.40 -30.85 4.58
C ALA A 42 43.25 -31.32 3.68
N THR A 43 42.99 -32.63 3.58
CA THR A 43 41.87 -33.16 2.75
C THR A 43 40.51 -32.74 3.29
N GLU A 44 40.30 -32.77 4.60
CA GLU A 44 39.03 -32.36 5.22
C GLU A 44 38.84 -30.84 5.12
N ALA A 45 39.92 -30.08 5.33
CA ALA A 45 39.91 -28.63 5.16
C ALA A 45 39.59 -28.23 3.71
N LEU A 46 40.15 -28.91 2.72
CA LEU A 46 39.84 -28.70 1.31
C LEU A 46 38.37 -29.00 1.00
N MET A 47 37.87 -30.17 1.39
CA MET A 47 36.47 -30.55 1.20
C MET A 47 35.52 -29.53 1.83
N ARG A 48 35.90 -28.95 2.98
CA ARG A 48 35.13 -27.90 3.64
C ARG A 48 35.10 -26.61 2.80
N VAL A 49 36.22 -26.19 2.23
CA VAL A 49 36.28 -25.00 1.36
C VAL A 49 35.49 -25.21 0.08
N GLU A 50 35.62 -26.37 -0.58
CA GLU A 50 34.84 -26.71 -1.77
C GLU A 50 33.33 -26.69 -1.47
N TYR A 51 32.93 -27.24 -0.32
CA TYR A 51 31.56 -27.16 0.16
C TYR A 51 31.10 -25.70 0.33
N LEU A 52 31.92 -24.85 0.96
CA LEU A 52 31.60 -23.44 1.19
C LEU A 52 31.44 -22.68 -0.13
N ILE A 53 32.33 -22.90 -1.10
CA ILE A 53 32.24 -22.29 -2.43
C ILE A 53 30.95 -22.72 -3.13
N GLN A 54 30.62 -24.02 -3.12
CA GLN A 54 29.40 -24.50 -3.77
C GLN A 54 28.14 -23.98 -3.07
N ALA A 55 28.14 -23.91 -1.74
CA ALA A 55 27.03 -23.38 -0.96
C ALA A 55 26.85 -21.87 -1.18
N THR A 56 27.95 -21.14 -1.30
CA THR A 56 28.01 -19.71 -1.64
C THR A 56 27.41 -19.47 -3.03
N LYS A 57 27.86 -20.21 -4.06
CA LYS A 57 27.29 -20.16 -5.42
C LYS A 57 25.78 -20.39 -5.40
N SER A 58 25.32 -21.40 -4.66
CA SER A 58 23.88 -21.71 -4.53
C SER A 58 23.10 -20.60 -3.82
N LEU A 59 23.66 -19.98 -2.78
CA LEU A 59 23.00 -18.89 -2.06
C LEU A 59 22.92 -17.61 -2.91
N ILE A 60 23.99 -17.29 -3.65
CA ILE A 60 23.98 -16.18 -4.63
C ILE A 60 22.89 -16.40 -5.67
N GLU A 61 22.77 -17.61 -6.23
CA GLU A 61 21.73 -17.92 -7.23
C GLU A 61 20.31 -17.66 -6.69
N ARG A 62 20.05 -18.04 -5.43
CA ARG A 62 18.74 -17.84 -4.77
C ARG A 62 18.37 -16.37 -4.57
N MET A 63 19.37 -15.50 -4.42
CA MET A 63 19.22 -14.05 -4.25
C MET A 63 19.33 -13.27 -5.57
N GLY A 64 19.95 -13.87 -6.59
CA GLY A 64 20.31 -13.24 -7.85
C GLY A 64 19.37 -13.50 -9.02
N HIS A 65 18.10 -13.85 -8.77
CA HIS A 65 17.13 -13.98 -9.85
C HIS A 65 16.75 -12.62 -10.46
N ASP A 66 16.67 -12.53 -11.79
CA ASP A 66 16.39 -11.29 -12.54
C ASP A 66 15.13 -10.53 -12.09
N TRP A 67 14.11 -11.23 -11.58
CA TRP A 67 12.88 -10.58 -11.13
C TRP A 67 13.02 -9.94 -9.73
N LEU A 68 13.96 -10.40 -8.90
CA LEU A 68 14.16 -9.87 -7.55
C LEU A 68 14.70 -8.45 -7.59
N GLU A 69 15.54 -8.12 -8.56
CA GLU A 69 16.04 -6.75 -8.78
C GLU A 69 14.90 -5.78 -9.10
N ARG A 70 13.89 -6.24 -9.86
CA ARG A 70 12.73 -5.42 -10.25
C ARG A 70 11.73 -5.22 -9.12
N LEU A 71 11.59 -6.22 -8.25
CA LEU A 71 10.61 -6.21 -7.16
C LEU A 71 11.17 -5.57 -5.88
N ASP A 72 12.49 -5.49 -5.75
CA ASP A 72 13.22 -4.97 -4.58
C ASP A 72 12.66 -5.45 -3.23
N ILE A 73 12.32 -6.73 -3.14
CA ILE A 73 11.70 -7.34 -1.95
C ILE A 73 12.63 -7.23 -0.73
N SER A 74 13.94 -7.11 -0.96
CA SER A 74 14.97 -7.04 0.07
C SER A 74 15.33 -5.62 0.50
N GLY A 75 14.88 -4.58 -0.22
CA GLY A 75 15.29 -3.19 0.03
C GLY A 75 16.81 -2.99 -0.07
N GLY A 76 17.46 -3.63 -1.04
CA GLY A 76 18.92 -3.62 -1.21
C GLY A 76 19.74 -4.59 -0.33
N LEU A 77 19.13 -5.37 0.57
CA LEU A 77 19.89 -6.34 1.39
C LEU A 77 20.57 -7.42 0.55
N PHE A 78 19.94 -7.88 -0.54
CA PHE A 78 20.51 -8.95 -1.37
C PHE A 78 21.82 -8.53 -2.05
N SER A 79 21.95 -7.28 -2.51
CA SER A 79 23.21 -6.80 -3.08
C SER A 79 24.32 -6.78 -2.03
N GLU A 80 24.03 -6.34 -0.80
CA GLU A 80 24.99 -6.33 0.30
C GLU A 80 25.46 -7.76 0.63
N TRP A 81 24.54 -8.71 0.68
CA TRP A 81 24.87 -10.10 0.99
C TRP A 81 25.60 -10.80 -0.16
N ILE A 82 25.24 -10.54 -1.41
CA ILE A 82 25.96 -11.07 -2.58
C ILE A 82 27.40 -10.56 -2.60
N ASP A 83 27.61 -9.27 -2.33
CA ASP A 83 28.95 -8.69 -2.28
C ASP A 83 29.80 -9.29 -1.16
N ALA A 84 29.21 -9.52 0.02
CA ALA A 84 29.89 -10.18 1.14
C ALA A 84 30.24 -11.65 0.84
N LEU A 85 29.38 -12.35 0.08
CA LEU A 85 29.61 -13.74 -0.32
C LEU A 85 30.76 -13.92 -1.31
N ASN A 86 31.38 -12.84 -1.83
CA ASN A 86 32.65 -12.94 -2.56
C ASN A 86 33.75 -13.61 -1.73
N ASN A 87 33.65 -13.58 -0.39
CA ASN A 87 34.44 -14.40 0.51
C ASN A 87 33.62 -15.63 0.96
N PRO A 88 33.93 -16.86 0.47
CA PRO A 88 33.20 -18.07 0.83
C PRO A 88 33.22 -18.41 2.33
N MET A 89 34.17 -17.87 3.10
CA MET A 89 34.24 -18.08 4.54
C MET A 89 33.10 -17.39 5.30
N ASP A 90 32.52 -16.34 4.75
CA ASP A 90 31.39 -15.61 5.34
C ASP A 90 30.04 -16.31 5.14
N PHE A 91 30.00 -17.39 4.34
CA PHE A 91 28.79 -18.13 4.05
C PHE A 91 27.94 -18.52 5.26
N PRO A 92 28.49 -19.08 6.37
CA PRO A 92 27.68 -19.49 7.51
C PRO A 92 26.87 -18.34 8.12
N ASP A 93 27.51 -17.18 8.27
CA ASP A 93 26.90 -15.99 8.87
C ASP A 93 25.85 -15.38 7.95
N ILE A 94 26.16 -15.26 6.65
CA ILE A 94 25.23 -14.72 5.66
C ILE A 94 24.05 -15.66 5.44
N ASN A 95 24.27 -16.98 5.39
CA ASN A 95 23.20 -17.97 5.26
C ASN A 95 22.24 -17.92 6.45
N GLU A 96 22.75 -17.79 7.69
CA GLU A 96 21.88 -17.63 8.86
C GLU A 96 21.00 -16.38 8.75
N ARG A 97 21.59 -15.24 8.37
CA ARG A 97 20.83 -13.98 8.19
C ARG A 97 19.79 -14.11 7.09
N TYR A 98 20.16 -14.71 5.95
CA TYR A 98 19.24 -14.98 4.85
C TYR A 98 18.07 -15.86 5.30
N GLU A 99 18.34 -16.98 5.98
CA GLU A 99 17.30 -17.88 6.46
C GLU A 99 16.35 -17.21 7.46
N GLN A 100 16.87 -16.40 8.38
CA GLN A 100 16.07 -15.64 9.33
C GLN A 100 15.16 -14.63 8.64
N TRP A 101 15.68 -13.92 7.64
CA TRP A 101 14.91 -12.99 6.83
C TRP A 101 13.85 -13.72 5.98
N ALA A 102 14.23 -14.81 5.32
CA ALA A 102 13.35 -15.58 4.44
C ALA A 102 12.19 -16.24 5.22
N LYS A 103 12.41 -16.62 6.49
CA LYS A 103 11.33 -17.11 7.38
C LYS A 103 10.21 -16.10 7.59
N ILE A 104 10.48 -14.81 7.43
CA ILE A 104 9.47 -13.77 7.58
C ILE A 104 8.93 -13.38 6.20
N ASN A 105 9.83 -13.09 5.26
CA ASN A 105 9.50 -12.39 4.03
C ASN A 105 9.34 -13.30 2.80
N ARG A 106 9.88 -14.52 2.81
CA ARG A 106 9.96 -15.39 1.61
C ARG A 106 9.86 -16.89 1.94
N ARG A 107 8.89 -17.26 2.79
CA ARG A 107 8.76 -18.63 3.33
C ARG A 107 8.59 -19.73 2.28
N TRP A 108 7.93 -19.40 1.16
CA TRP A 108 7.74 -20.32 0.04
C TRP A 108 9.07 -20.71 -0.61
N GLU A 109 10.03 -19.80 -0.69
CA GLU A 109 11.35 -20.09 -1.25
C GLU A 109 12.07 -21.15 -0.42
N LEU A 110 12.04 -21.04 0.91
CA LEU A 110 12.66 -22.04 1.79
C LEU A 110 12.09 -23.44 1.57
N VAL A 111 10.77 -23.54 1.38
CA VAL A 111 10.12 -24.84 1.12
C VAL A 111 10.49 -25.38 -0.26
N LEU A 112 10.45 -24.54 -1.29
CA LEU A 112 10.83 -24.93 -2.64
C LEU A 112 12.30 -25.32 -2.76
N GLU A 113 13.18 -24.67 -2.02
CA GLU A 113 14.61 -24.96 -2.01
C GLU A 113 14.92 -26.25 -1.25
N ASN A 114 14.29 -26.46 -0.08
CA ASN A 114 14.44 -27.70 0.68
C ASN A 114 14.02 -28.94 -0.11
N ASN A 115 13.03 -28.81 -0.99
CA ASN A 115 12.54 -29.90 -1.84
C ASN A 115 13.08 -29.80 -3.29
N ARG A 116 14.11 -28.98 -3.57
CA ARG A 116 14.63 -28.76 -4.93
C ARG A 116 14.92 -30.06 -5.66
N ARG A 117 15.57 -31.01 -4.97
CA ARG A 117 15.94 -32.32 -5.54
C ARG A 117 14.72 -33.12 -5.98
N ASP A 118 13.62 -33.05 -5.24
CA ASP A 118 12.41 -33.81 -5.57
C ASP A 118 11.77 -33.26 -6.85
N TRP A 119 11.68 -31.92 -6.96
CA TRP A 119 11.23 -31.23 -8.17
C TRP A 119 12.12 -31.53 -9.39
N GLU A 120 13.44 -31.49 -9.22
CA GLU A 120 14.39 -31.79 -10.29
C GLU A 120 14.34 -33.28 -10.71
N SER A 121 14.11 -34.20 -9.77
CA SER A 121 14.08 -35.63 -10.05
C SER A 121 12.95 -36.05 -11.00
N VAL A 122 11.85 -35.30 -11.01
CA VAL A 122 10.70 -35.50 -11.91
C VAL A 122 10.73 -34.55 -13.12
N MET A 123 11.88 -33.88 -13.36
CA MET A 123 12.08 -32.92 -14.46
C MET A 123 11.18 -31.69 -14.38
N MET A 124 10.76 -31.30 -13.17
CA MET A 124 9.87 -30.14 -12.93
C MET A 124 10.62 -28.92 -12.36
N GLY A 125 11.89 -28.76 -12.73
CA GLY A 125 12.72 -27.65 -12.25
C GLY A 125 12.24 -26.28 -12.74
N GLU A 126 11.71 -26.20 -13.95
CA GLU A 126 11.16 -24.96 -14.52
C GLU A 126 9.85 -24.55 -13.83
N GLU A 127 8.97 -25.52 -13.56
CA GLU A 127 7.72 -25.31 -12.83
C GLU A 127 7.99 -24.82 -11.41
N ARG A 128 9.00 -25.38 -10.72
CA ARG A 128 9.45 -24.92 -9.40
C ARG A 128 9.83 -23.43 -9.44
N MET A 129 10.61 -23.04 -10.46
CA MET A 129 11.04 -21.65 -10.66
C MET A 129 9.87 -20.72 -10.99
N LEU A 130 8.91 -21.20 -11.78
CA LEU A 130 7.68 -20.47 -12.08
C LEU A 130 6.85 -20.21 -10.82
N VAL A 131 6.68 -21.22 -9.96
CA VAL A 131 5.98 -21.06 -8.67
C VAL A 131 6.68 -20.02 -7.80
N LEU A 132 8.02 -20.09 -7.70
CA LEU A 132 8.82 -19.13 -6.94
C LEU A 132 8.62 -17.69 -7.43
N ALA A 133 8.80 -17.46 -8.73
CA ALA A 133 8.66 -16.13 -9.32
C ALA A 133 7.25 -15.56 -9.14
N ARG A 134 6.20 -16.39 -9.27
CA ARG A 134 4.81 -15.97 -9.07
C ARG A 134 4.53 -15.59 -7.62
N CYS A 135 5.04 -16.36 -6.66
CA CYS A 135 4.88 -16.03 -5.23
C CYS A 135 5.60 -14.72 -4.88
N ASP A 136 6.80 -14.50 -5.42
CA ASP A 136 7.58 -13.28 -5.21
C ASP A 136 6.87 -12.03 -5.78
N ALA A 137 6.17 -12.18 -6.91
CA ALA A 137 5.49 -11.10 -7.63
C ALA A 137 4.16 -10.64 -7.01
N LEU A 138 3.62 -11.38 -6.04
CA LEU A 138 2.38 -11.00 -5.35
C LEU A 138 2.56 -9.74 -4.51
N ASP A 139 1.50 -8.94 -4.40
CA ASP A 139 1.45 -7.84 -3.44
C ASP A 139 1.66 -8.34 -2.00
N GLU A 140 2.27 -7.52 -1.15
CA GLU A 140 2.59 -7.89 0.24
C GLU A 140 1.36 -8.38 1.02
N SER A 141 0.20 -7.76 0.77
CA SER A 141 -1.06 -8.16 1.39
C SER A 141 -1.60 -9.52 0.88
N SER A 142 -1.30 -9.87 -0.36
CA SER A 142 -1.69 -11.15 -0.98
C SER A 142 -0.84 -12.32 -0.49
N LYS A 143 0.41 -12.08 -0.10
CA LYS A 143 1.35 -13.13 0.34
C LYS A 143 0.87 -13.92 1.57
N LEU A 144 -0.01 -13.35 2.40
CA LEU A 144 -0.62 -14.08 3.51
C LEU A 144 -1.45 -15.30 3.05
N GLN A 145 -2.03 -15.24 1.85
CA GLN A 145 -2.82 -16.34 1.27
C GLN A 145 -1.93 -17.53 0.89
N LEU A 146 -0.64 -17.30 0.63
CA LEU A 146 0.34 -18.37 0.31
C LEU A 146 0.50 -19.37 1.45
N ASN A 147 0.14 -19.02 2.69
CA ASN A 147 0.17 -19.96 3.82
C ASN A 147 -0.60 -21.26 3.57
N LEU A 148 -1.61 -21.23 2.70
CA LEU A 148 -2.39 -22.42 2.32
C LEU A 148 -1.72 -23.25 1.22
N ILE A 149 -0.89 -22.62 0.39
CA ILE A 149 -0.23 -23.24 -0.78
C ILE A 149 1.15 -23.79 -0.39
N ILE A 150 1.87 -23.12 0.51
CA ILE A 150 3.22 -23.48 0.95
C ILE A 150 3.33 -24.98 1.32
N PRO A 151 2.40 -25.61 2.06
CA PRO A 151 2.49 -27.04 2.37
C PRO A 151 2.46 -27.95 1.14
N LEU A 152 1.80 -27.54 0.06
CA LEU A 152 1.68 -28.30 -1.19
C LEU A 152 2.99 -28.29 -1.98
N MET A 153 3.81 -27.25 -1.82
CA MET A 153 5.09 -27.08 -2.52
C MET A 153 6.14 -28.16 -2.18
N ASN A 154 5.90 -28.97 -1.15
CA ASN A 154 6.76 -30.11 -0.81
C ASN A 154 6.65 -31.25 -1.84
N ASP A 155 5.56 -31.34 -2.61
CA ASP A 155 5.32 -32.42 -3.56
C ASP A 155 5.13 -31.87 -4.98
N PRO A 156 6.06 -32.14 -5.92
CA PRO A 156 5.94 -31.71 -7.32
C PRO A 156 4.65 -32.19 -8.00
N HIS A 157 4.09 -33.34 -7.58
CA HIS A 157 2.87 -33.87 -8.18
C HIS A 157 1.63 -33.01 -7.89
N LEU A 158 1.69 -32.13 -6.89
CA LEU A 158 0.63 -31.17 -6.56
C LEU A 158 0.73 -29.87 -7.34
N PHE A 159 1.63 -29.78 -8.34
CA PHE A 159 1.81 -28.58 -9.15
C PHE A 159 0.50 -28.05 -9.75
N SER A 160 -0.41 -28.93 -10.22
CA SER A 160 -1.70 -28.48 -10.76
C SER A 160 -2.57 -27.77 -9.72
N ASP A 161 -2.50 -28.21 -8.46
CA ASP A 161 -3.26 -27.61 -7.36
C ASP A 161 -2.62 -26.30 -6.91
N ILE A 162 -1.28 -26.25 -6.89
CA ILE A 162 -0.51 -25.03 -6.65
C ILE A 162 -0.82 -23.98 -7.72
N ASP A 163 -0.79 -24.36 -8.99
CA ASP A 163 -1.05 -23.49 -10.13
C ASP A 163 -2.48 -22.93 -10.09
N ALA A 164 -3.47 -23.77 -9.81
CA ALA A 164 -4.87 -23.35 -9.71
C ALA A 164 -5.07 -22.34 -8.56
N GLN A 165 -4.52 -22.62 -7.38
CA GLN A 165 -4.65 -21.73 -6.22
C GLN A 165 -3.89 -20.42 -6.40
N LEU A 166 -2.66 -20.45 -6.93
CA LEU A 166 -1.92 -19.22 -7.25
C LEU A 166 -2.67 -18.36 -8.27
N SER A 167 -3.22 -18.99 -9.30
CA SER A 167 -4.00 -18.29 -10.32
C SER A 167 -5.25 -17.62 -9.73
N GLU A 168 -5.88 -18.22 -8.72
CA GLU A 168 -7.01 -17.61 -8.02
C GLU A 168 -6.58 -16.38 -7.21
N ILE A 169 -5.46 -16.47 -6.49
CA ILE A 169 -4.89 -15.34 -5.73
C ILE A 169 -4.54 -14.19 -6.66
N GLU A 170 -3.84 -14.47 -7.77
CA GLU A 170 -3.45 -13.48 -8.76
C GLU A 170 -4.67 -12.82 -9.42
N GLN A 171 -5.72 -13.59 -9.72
CA GLN A 171 -6.97 -13.04 -10.25
C GLN A 171 -7.69 -12.15 -9.24
N ASN A 172 -7.70 -12.54 -7.96
CA ASN A 172 -8.25 -11.72 -6.88
C ASN A 172 -7.49 -10.39 -6.74
N GLU A 173 -6.17 -10.45 -6.74
CA GLU A 173 -5.30 -9.27 -6.71
C GLU A 173 -5.54 -8.37 -7.93
N ALA A 174 -5.55 -8.94 -9.14
CA ALA A 174 -5.80 -8.18 -10.37
C ALA A 174 -7.19 -7.51 -10.37
N ARG A 175 -8.21 -8.18 -9.82
CA ARG A 175 -9.54 -7.59 -9.60
C ARG A 175 -9.47 -6.41 -8.64
N GLN A 176 -8.81 -6.56 -7.50
CA GLN A 176 -8.65 -5.49 -6.52
C GLN A 176 -7.89 -4.29 -7.09
N LYS A 177 -6.75 -4.51 -7.77
CA LYS A 177 -6.00 -3.44 -8.46
C LYS A 177 -6.89 -2.67 -9.42
N ARG A 178 -7.68 -3.35 -10.26
CA ARG A 178 -8.63 -2.70 -11.19
C ARG A 178 -9.68 -1.85 -10.46
N THR A 179 -10.24 -2.36 -9.36
CA THR A 179 -11.20 -1.60 -8.54
C THR A 179 -10.56 -0.36 -7.92
N ILE A 180 -9.35 -0.49 -7.38
CA ILE A 180 -8.56 0.62 -6.82
C ILE A 180 -8.32 1.69 -7.88
N TYR A 181 -7.79 1.32 -9.05
CA TYR A 181 -7.52 2.27 -10.13
C TYR A 181 -8.79 2.95 -10.66
N SER A 182 -9.89 2.20 -10.78
CA SER A 182 -11.17 2.78 -11.19
C SER A 182 -11.70 3.79 -10.18
N ALA A 183 -11.57 3.52 -8.88
CA ALA A 183 -11.99 4.43 -7.83
C ALA A 183 -11.07 5.66 -7.73
N ALA A 184 -9.76 5.47 -7.87
CA ALA A 184 -8.79 6.55 -7.94
C ALA A 184 -9.07 7.48 -9.12
N GLN A 185 -9.36 6.93 -10.30
CA GLN A 185 -9.73 7.75 -11.47
C GLN A 185 -11.01 8.58 -11.21
N ALA A 186 -12.05 7.97 -10.63
CA ALA A 186 -13.29 8.69 -10.31
C ALA A 186 -13.06 9.83 -9.30
N LEU A 187 -12.21 9.61 -8.29
CA LEU A 187 -11.82 10.64 -7.33
C LEU A 187 -10.97 11.75 -7.97
N GLN A 188 -10.08 11.40 -8.89
CA GLN A 188 -9.28 12.36 -9.65
C GLN A 188 -10.15 13.25 -10.55
N GLU A 189 -11.15 12.67 -11.23
CA GLU A 189 -12.14 13.42 -12.01
C GLU A 189 -12.99 14.35 -11.13
N ALA A 190 -13.23 13.97 -9.87
CA ALA A 190 -13.87 14.80 -8.85
C ALA A 190 -12.96 15.87 -8.23
N GLY A 191 -11.69 15.95 -8.65
CA GLY A 191 -10.73 16.97 -8.23
C GLY A 191 -9.85 16.61 -7.03
N HIS A 192 -9.84 15.35 -6.59
CA HIS A 192 -8.93 14.87 -5.54
C HIS A 192 -7.56 14.50 -6.12
N ASN A 193 -6.50 14.70 -5.32
CA ASN A 193 -5.16 14.23 -5.68
C ASN A 193 -5.03 12.73 -5.37
N MET A 194 -4.71 11.92 -6.38
CA MET A 194 -4.54 10.47 -6.29
C MET A 194 -3.18 9.99 -6.86
N ASP A 195 -2.20 10.89 -7.02
CA ASP A 195 -0.97 10.62 -7.80
C ASP A 195 -0.12 9.48 -7.21
N ASN A 196 -0.19 9.25 -5.89
CA ASN A 196 0.64 8.26 -5.19
C ASN A 196 0.03 6.85 -5.13
N ILE A 197 -1.18 6.63 -5.63
CA ILE A 197 -1.88 5.33 -5.50
C ILE A 197 -1.12 4.19 -6.19
N ALA A 198 -0.42 4.47 -7.28
CA ALA A 198 0.29 3.44 -8.06
C ALA A 198 1.51 2.85 -7.33
N GLU A 199 2.06 3.57 -6.35
CA GLU A 199 3.25 3.16 -5.59
C GLU A 199 2.90 2.45 -4.27
N MET A 200 1.62 2.51 -3.87
CA MET A 200 1.14 1.89 -2.63
C MET A 200 0.87 0.40 -2.81
N ASN A 201 1.07 -0.38 -1.75
CA ASN A 201 0.52 -1.73 -1.69
C ASN A 201 -1.03 -1.68 -1.68
N LEU A 202 -1.67 -2.81 -1.96
CA LEU A 202 -3.13 -2.89 -2.08
C LEU A 202 -3.89 -2.38 -0.85
N VAL A 203 -3.41 -2.70 0.35
CA VAL A 203 -4.10 -2.34 1.60
C VAL A 203 -4.04 -0.84 1.83
N ASP A 204 -2.86 -0.24 1.66
CA ASP A 204 -2.66 1.19 1.81
C ASP A 204 -3.44 1.97 0.74
N ALA A 205 -3.41 1.50 -0.51
CA ALA A 205 -4.20 2.09 -1.59
C ALA A 205 -5.72 2.04 -1.32
N LEU A 206 -6.23 0.93 -0.77
CA LEU A 206 -7.63 0.81 -0.36
C LEU A 206 -7.99 1.76 0.78
N GLN A 207 -7.11 1.92 1.76
CA GLN A 207 -7.32 2.84 2.88
C GLN A 207 -7.35 4.30 2.40
N GLU A 208 -6.41 4.68 1.55
CA GLU A 208 -6.36 6.02 0.95
C GLU A 208 -7.63 6.31 0.13
N ILE A 209 -8.06 5.38 -0.73
CA ILE A 209 -9.31 5.52 -1.48
C ILE A 209 -10.51 5.66 -0.54
N ALA A 210 -10.59 4.83 0.50
CA ALA A 210 -11.70 4.89 1.45
C ALA A 210 -11.74 6.24 2.18
N GLN A 211 -10.59 6.78 2.57
CA GLN A 211 -10.49 8.10 3.20
C GLN A 211 -10.92 9.21 2.23
N ARG A 212 -10.39 9.21 1.00
CA ARG A 212 -10.72 10.19 -0.03
C ARG A 212 -12.19 10.15 -0.41
N GLN A 213 -12.78 8.95 -0.51
CA GLN A 213 -14.20 8.78 -0.77
C GLN A 213 -15.07 9.31 0.37
N ARG A 214 -14.69 9.10 1.64
CA ARG A 214 -15.41 9.69 2.78
C ARG A 214 -15.40 11.21 2.72
N LEU A 215 -14.24 11.81 2.48
CA LEU A 215 -14.10 13.26 2.30
C LEU A 215 -14.97 13.76 1.15
N HIS A 216 -14.92 13.10 -0.01
CA HIS A 216 -15.76 13.44 -1.16
C HIS A 216 -17.25 13.40 -0.82
N ASN A 217 -17.72 12.33 -0.17
CA ASN A 217 -19.11 12.20 0.24
C ASN A 217 -19.53 13.30 1.22
N PHE A 218 -18.64 13.71 2.13
CA PHE A 218 -18.90 14.82 3.04
C PHE A 218 -19.03 16.15 2.28
N HIS A 219 -18.14 16.41 1.32
CA HIS A 219 -18.27 17.56 0.43
C HIS A 219 -19.60 17.57 -0.35
N GLU A 220 -20.07 16.43 -0.84
CA GLU A 220 -21.36 16.35 -1.52
C GLU A 220 -22.54 16.54 -0.56
N MET A 221 -22.45 16.04 0.67
CA MET A 221 -23.45 16.30 1.70
C MET A 221 -23.56 17.80 2.01
N ILE A 222 -22.43 18.49 2.19
CA ILE A 222 -22.41 19.94 2.44
C ILE A 222 -23.02 20.70 1.26
N ARG A 223 -22.72 20.30 0.02
CA ARG A 223 -23.33 20.90 -1.18
C ARG A 223 -24.85 20.80 -1.15
N LEU A 224 -25.38 19.62 -0.81
CA LEU A 224 -26.82 19.41 -0.68
C LEU A 224 -27.40 20.25 0.46
N GLN A 225 -26.73 20.33 1.60
CA GLN A 225 -27.14 21.20 2.71
C GLN A 225 -27.22 22.67 2.30
N ILE A 226 -26.25 23.19 1.54
CA ILE A 226 -26.28 24.57 1.03
C ILE A 226 -27.51 24.79 0.15
N ILE A 227 -27.80 23.85 -0.75
CA ILE A 227 -28.97 23.93 -1.64
C ILE A 227 -30.27 23.92 -0.82
N ASP A 228 -30.39 23.01 0.14
CA ASP A 228 -31.64 22.76 0.87
C ASP A 228 -31.90 23.76 2.02
N GLU A 229 -30.86 24.36 2.59
CA GLU A 229 -30.99 25.21 3.78
C GLU A 229 -30.72 26.69 3.51
N ILE A 230 -29.98 27.04 2.45
CA ILE A 230 -29.55 28.41 2.18
C ILE A 230 -30.10 28.94 0.86
N ALA A 231 -29.99 28.17 -0.23
CA ALA A 231 -30.33 28.65 -1.58
C ALA A 231 -31.81 29.02 -1.75
N GLU A 232 -32.71 28.45 -0.95
CA GLU A 232 -34.13 28.84 -0.96
C GLU A 232 -34.37 30.28 -0.46
N PHE A 233 -33.44 30.83 0.32
CA PHE A 233 -33.51 32.17 0.90
C PHE A 233 -32.63 33.18 0.14
N ASP A 234 -31.37 32.83 -0.14
CA ASP A 234 -30.40 33.74 -0.74
C ASP A 234 -29.34 32.99 -1.59
N ASP A 235 -29.45 33.16 -2.91
CA ASP A 235 -28.52 32.61 -3.91
C ASP A 235 -27.07 33.11 -3.67
N GLN A 236 -26.87 34.37 -3.26
CA GLN A 236 -25.53 34.93 -3.05
C GLN A 236 -24.87 34.37 -1.79
N LEU A 237 -25.66 34.11 -0.75
CA LEU A 237 -25.15 33.47 0.47
C LEU A 237 -24.81 32.00 0.22
N ALA A 238 -25.63 31.30 -0.56
CA ALA A 238 -25.35 29.94 -1.01
C ALA A 238 -24.04 29.86 -1.81
N ASP A 239 -23.84 30.80 -2.76
CA ASP A 239 -22.61 30.89 -3.55
C ASP A 239 -21.35 31.10 -2.69
N LYS A 240 -21.45 31.87 -1.59
CA LYS A 240 -20.35 32.06 -0.63
C LYS A 240 -19.97 30.76 0.08
N TYR A 241 -20.95 30.03 0.61
CA TYR A 241 -20.68 28.74 1.25
C TYR A 241 -20.16 27.69 0.26
N GLU A 242 -20.63 27.71 -0.99
CA GLU A 242 -20.06 26.85 -2.05
C GLU A 242 -18.60 27.18 -2.36
N ALA A 243 -18.24 28.47 -2.40
CA ALA A 243 -16.87 28.89 -2.59
C ALA A 243 -15.97 28.44 -1.42
N GLU A 244 -16.45 28.59 -0.18
CA GLU A 244 -15.75 28.11 1.01
C GLU A 244 -15.56 26.59 1.02
N ARG A 245 -16.61 25.83 0.69
CA ARG A 245 -16.55 24.37 0.52
C ARG A 245 -15.47 23.96 -0.48
N LYS A 246 -15.36 24.65 -1.61
CA LYS A 246 -14.36 24.36 -2.64
C LYS A 246 -12.93 24.64 -2.19
N LEU A 247 -12.71 25.68 -1.37
CA LEU A 247 -11.38 25.94 -0.78
C LEU A 247 -10.93 24.79 0.12
N LEU A 248 -11.88 24.12 0.80
CA LEU A 248 -11.57 23.00 1.69
C LEU A 248 -11.20 21.70 0.97
N LEU A 249 -11.50 21.54 -0.33
CA LEU A 249 -11.18 20.33 -1.12
C LEU A 249 -9.68 19.98 -1.08
N GLY A 250 -8.80 20.99 -1.02
CA GLY A 250 -7.35 20.79 -0.95
C GLY A 250 -6.79 20.59 0.46
N SER A 251 -7.55 20.95 1.51
CA SER A 251 -7.07 20.95 2.90
C SER A 251 -7.15 19.58 3.58
N GLY A 252 -8.05 18.70 3.12
CA GLY A 252 -8.22 17.33 3.63
C GLY A 252 -8.73 17.22 5.07
N SER A 253 -9.21 18.30 5.67
CA SER A 253 -9.60 18.35 7.10
C SER A 253 -11.08 18.05 7.28
N GLU A 254 -11.42 16.88 7.83
CA GLU A 254 -12.80 16.55 8.23
C GLU A 254 -13.35 17.51 9.30
N ALA A 255 -12.48 18.06 10.15
CA ALA A 255 -12.86 19.00 11.20
C ALA A 255 -13.38 20.31 10.61
N ASP A 256 -12.71 20.85 9.60
CA ASP A 256 -13.12 22.08 8.93
C ASP A 256 -14.42 21.88 8.15
N LEU A 257 -14.61 20.72 7.51
CA LEU A 257 -15.88 20.36 6.87
C LEU A 257 -17.03 20.24 7.88
N THR A 258 -16.75 19.69 9.06
CA THR A 258 -17.74 19.58 10.14
C THR A 258 -18.15 20.96 10.66
N GLU A 259 -17.19 21.85 10.81
CA GLU A 259 -17.47 23.22 11.25
C GLU A 259 -18.27 23.99 10.20
N LEU A 260 -17.91 23.89 8.92
CA LEU A 260 -18.67 24.48 7.83
C LEU A 260 -20.12 23.96 7.80
N SER A 261 -20.32 22.64 7.93
CA SER A 261 -21.65 22.04 7.99
C SER A 261 -22.48 22.60 9.15
N LYS A 262 -21.89 22.77 10.34
CA LYS A 262 -22.58 23.40 11.49
C LYS A 262 -22.96 24.85 11.23
N GLN A 263 -22.09 25.62 10.60
CA GLN A 263 -22.35 27.02 10.26
C GLN A 263 -23.54 27.14 9.29
N ILE A 264 -23.57 26.29 8.26
CA ILE A 264 -24.69 26.21 7.31
C ILE A 264 -25.98 25.86 8.04
N SER A 265 -25.99 24.82 8.88
CA SER A 265 -27.20 24.44 9.63
C SER A 265 -27.66 25.49 10.64
N SER A 266 -26.74 26.17 11.30
CA SER A 266 -27.08 27.29 12.18
C SER A 266 -27.72 28.44 11.40
N MET A 267 -27.18 28.76 10.23
CA MET A 267 -27.70 29.82 9.37
C MET A 267 -29.07 29.45 8.78
N GLY A 268 -29.22 28.24 8.25
CA GLY A 268 -30.50 27.75 7.74
C GLY A 268 -31.59 27.73 8.81
N SER A 269 -31.25 27.33 10.05
CA SER A 269 -32.18 27.37 11.18
C SER A 269 -32.57 28.81 11.55
N ASP A 270 -31.63 29.76 11.53
CA ASP A 270 -31.92 31.17 11.78
C ASP A 270 -32.89 31.73 10.74
N LEU A 271 -32.62 31.51 9.45
CA LEU A 271 -33.47 31.97 8.33
C LEU A 271 -34.89 31.38 8.42
N LYS A 272 -35.00 30.08 8.70
CA LYS A 272 -36.29 29.41 8.91
C LYS A 272 -37.06 29.99 10.11
N SER A 273 -36.37 30.25 11.23
CA SER A 273 -37.00 30.86 12.42
C SER A 273 -37.49 32.27 12.12
N ARG A 274 -36.70 33.08 11.41
CA ARG A 274 -37.07 34.45 11.02
C ARG A 274 -38.28 34.46 10.10
N LEU A 275 -38.30 33.60 9.07
CA LEU A 275 -39.46 33.42 8.20
C LEU A 275 -40.72 33.00 8.96
N TYR A 276 -40.58 32.10 9.94
CA TYR A 276 -41.70 31.67 10.78
C TYR A 276 -42.27 32.83 11.61
N HIS A 277 -41.41 33.58 12.30
CA HIS A 277 -41.83 34.71 13.12
C HIS A 277 -42.50 35.80 12.28
N LEU A 278 -41.93 36.12 11.13
CA LEU A 278 -42.50 37.10 10.20
C LEU A 278 -43.89 36.68 9.70
N ASN A 279 -44.06 35.43 9.29
CA ASN A 279 -45.37 34.92 8.90
C ASN A 279 -46.38 34.93 10.04
N LEU A 280 -45.94 34.73 11.29
CA LEU A 280 -46.79 34.80 12.47
C LEU A 280 -47.23 36.24 12.76
N GLU A 281 -46.35 37.23 12.59
CA GLU A 281 -46.71 38.65 12.70
C GLU A 281 -47.70 39.08 11.61
N ILE A 282 -47.46 38.68 10.35
CA ILE A 282 -48.39 38.95 9.25
C ILE A 282 -49.76 38.34 9.52
N ALA A 283 -49.82 37.10 10.01
CA ALA A 283 -51.07 36.45 10.39
C ALA A 283 -51.82 37.23 11.48
N ASN A 284 -51.10 37.72 12.51
CA ASN A 284 -51.70 38.54 13.57
C ASN A 284 -52.27 39.86 13.03
N TRP A 285 -51.60 40.52 12.09
CA TRP A 285 -52.11 41.74 11.45
C TRP A 285 -53.34 41.45 10.58
N ILE A 286 -53.36 40.32 9.87
CA ILE A 286 -54.54 39.88 9.11
C ILE A 286 -55.73 39.65 10.06
N ASP A 287 -55.51 38.98 11.19
CA ASP A 287 -56.54 38.74 12.22
C ASP A 287 -57.04 40.05 12.86
N ALA A 288 -56.17 41.07 12.96
CA ALA A 288 -56.53 42.42 13.38
C ALA A 288 -57.30 43.23 12.32
N GLY A 289 -57.48 42.68 11.11
CA GLY A 289 -58.29 43.26 10.04
C GLY A 289 -57.52 43.94 8.91
N ILE A 290 -56.18 43.84 8.90
CA ILE A 290 -55.34 44.41 7.84
C ILE A 290 -55.35 43.49 6.62
N LYS A 291 -55.53 44.08 5.44
CA LYS A 291 -55.61 43.32 4.19
C LYS A 291 -54.28 43.34 3.45
N PHE A 292 -53.60 42.21 3.44
CA PHE A 292 -52.43 41.97 2.58
C PHE A 292 -52.83 41.28 1.26
N SER A 293 -52.00 41.42 0.23
CA SER A 293 -52.20 40.77 -1.07
C SER A 293 -51.98 39.26 -1.02
N THR A 294 -51.16 38.79 -0.08
CA THR A 294 -50.88 37.37 0.18
C THR A 294 -50.96 37.09 1.69
N PRO A 295 -51.43 35.89 2.10
CA PRO A 295 -51.58 35.54 3.51
C PRO A 295 -50.28 35.08 4.19
N SER A 296 -49.25 34.76 3.40
CA SER A 296 -47.93 34.34 3.89
C SER A 296 -46.85 34.69 2.87
N ILE A 297 -45.63 34.88 3.34
CA ILE A 297 -44.45 35.10 2.52
C ILE A 297 -43.64 33.81 2.34
N VAL A 298 -42.91 33.72 1.24
CA VAL A 298 -42.01 32.59 0.94
C VAL A 298 -40.57 32.92 1.30
N ALA A 299 -39.70 31.90 1.38
CA ALA A 299 -38.29 32.03 1.78
C ALA A 299 -37.53 33.11 0.99
N ARG A 300 -37.74 33.18 -0.34
CA ARG A 300 -37.09 34.15 -1.22
C ARG A 300 -37.42 35.61 -0.92
N ASP A 301 -38.57 35.87 -0.32
CA ASP A 301 -39.06 37.22 -0.05
C ASP A 301 -38.69 37.70 1.36
N LEU A 302 -38.08 36.83 2.18
CA LEU A 302 -37.77 37.09 3.59
C LEU A 302 -37.04 38.42 3.78
N PHE A 303 -35.92 38.61 3.08
CA PHE A 303 -35.08 39.79 3.26
C PHE A 303 -35.75 41.07 2.76
N GLU A 304 -36.52 41.01 1.66
CA GLU A 304 -37.26 42.16 1.17
C GLU A 304 -38.29 42.62 2.21
N TRP A 305 -38.99 41.68 2.83
CA TRP A 305 -39.93 41.99 3.89
C TRP A 305 -39.27 42.53 5.14
N GLU A 306 -38.16 41.93 5.60
CA GLU A 306 -37.44 42.41 6.79
C GLU A 306 -36.91 43.84 6.63
N ILE A 307 -36.51 44.25 5.42
CA ILE A 307 -36.10 45.63 5.13
C ILE A 307 -37.29 46.59 5.28
N ASN A 308 -38.47 46.20 4.81
CA ASN A 308 -39.67 47.04 4.81
C ASN A 308 -40.46 46.97 6.12
N LEU A 309 -40.18 45.98 6.97
CA LEU A 309 -40.94 45.68 8.19
C LEU A 309 -41.05 46.87 9.16
N PRO A 310 -39.98 47.62 9.47
CA PRO A 310 -40.07 48.72 10.44
C PRO A 310 -41.00 49.84 9.99
N GLU A 311 -41.03 50.13 8.69
CA GLU A 311 -41.94 51.13 8.11
C GLU A 311 -43.38 50.62 8.12
N LEU A 312 -43.59 49.36 7.70
CA LEU A 312 -44.90 48.70 7.73
C LEU A 312 -45.49 48.65 9.15
N THR A 313 -44.72 48.25 10.15
CA THR A 313 -45.19 48.19 11.54
C THR A 313 -45.65 49.56 12.02
N LYS A 314 -44.91 50.63 11.68
CA LYS A 314 -45.28 52.00 12.07
C LYS A 314 -46.58 52.46 11.40
N GLU A 315 -46.75 52.21 10.10
CA GLU A 315 -47.98 52.54 9.38
C GLU A 315 -49.19 51.77 9.92
N ILE A 316 -48.98 50.49 10.28
CA ILE A 316 -50.00 49.62 10.86
C ILE A 316 -50.42 50.12 12.25
N ASP A 317 -49.45 50.45 13.10
CA ASP A 317 -49.71 50.97 14.45
C ASP A 317 -50.46 52.31 14.39
N GLU A 318 -50.13 53.19 13.43
CA GLU A 318 -50.87 54.44 13.19
C GLU A 318 -52.31 54.20 12.70
N HIS A 319 -52.57 53.09 11.98
CA HIS A 319 -53.88 52.76 11.44
C HIS A 319 -54.77 51.97 12.44
N LEU A 320 -54.19 51.32 13.44
CA LEU A 320 -54.88 50.57 14.49
C LEU A 320 -55.11 51.38 15.80
N ALA A 321 -54.44 52.52 15.97
CA ALA A 321 -54.60 53.44 17.11
C ALA A 321 -55.88 54.30 17.05
#